data_AF-A0A838QD78-F1
#
_entry.id   AF-A0A838QD78-F1
#
_cell.length_a   1.000
_cell.length_b   1.000
_cell.length_c   1.000
_cell.angle_alpha   90.00
_cell.angle_beta   90.00
_cell.angle_gamma   90.00
#
_symmetry.space_group_name_H-M   'P 1'
#
loop_
_entity.id
_entity.type
_entity.pdbx_description
1 polymer ?
#
loop_
_entity_poly.entity_id
_entity_poly.type
_entity_poly.pdbx_seq_one_letter_code
_entity_poly.pdbx_strand_id
1 'polypeptide(L)'
;MTGTGLFVDPAPGPVIANYGLDNLRFVKPVYVGDTIQVRLTCKVKTEKEAQPDTIPQGVVAWDVEVTNQDQKPVAVYTILTLVKRRVKAENPESTMPRLDSDGVGDDPRAPAARLRPAELI
;
A
#
# COMPACT_ATOMS: atom_id res chain seq x y z
N MET A 1 21.05 -7.92 11.30
CA MET A 1 20.43 -6.63 10.96
C MET A 1 20.83 -6.29 9.53
N THR A 2 20.00 -6.59 8.55
CA THR A 2 20.20 -6.14 7.16
C THR A 2 19.30 -4.92 6.97
N GLY A 3 19.90 -3.72 7.02
CA GLY A 3 19.19 -2.46 6.97
C GLY A 3 18.79 -2.09 5.55
N THR A 4 17.48 -2.07 5.30
CA THR A 4 16.89 -1.55 4.07
C THR A 4 16.08 -0.29 4.40
N GLY A 5 16.76 0.78 4.81
CA GLY A 5 16.17 2.12 4.99
C GLY A 5 15.04 2.23 6.04
N LEU A 6 14.58 3.45 6.28
CA LEU A 6 13.55 3.79 7.27
C LEU A 6 12.13 3.38 6.82
N PHE A 7 11.96 2.73 5.67
CA PHE A 7 10.68 2.59 4.96
C PHE A 7 10.30 1.17 4.56
N VAL A 8 11.13 0.18 4.89
CA VAL A 8 10.83 -1.23 4.59
C VAL A 8 10.43 -1.91 5.88
N ASP A 9 9.17 -2.36 5.94
CA ASP A 9 8.78 -3.34 6.95
C ASP A 9 9.59 -4.62 6.68
N PRO A 10 10.41 -5.08 7.64
CA PRO A 10 11.21 -6.29 7.48
C PRO A 10 10.36 -7.56 7.42
N ALA A 11 9.09 -7.52 7.85
CA ALA A 11 8.20 -8.66 7.76
C ALA A 11 7.79 -8.94 6.29
N PRO A 12 7.56 -10.21 5.91
CA PRO A 12 7.03 -10.55 4.58
C PRO A 12 5.71 -9.82 4.31
N GLY A 13 5.75 -8.80 3.44
CA GLY A 13 4.62 -7.96 3.09
C GLY A 13 4.15 -8.15 1.64
N PRO A 14 3.13 -7.39 1.22
CA PRO A 14 2.63 -7.42 -0.17
C PRO A 14 3.64 -6.87 -1.18
N VAL A 15 4.69 -6.17 -0.72
CA VAL A 15 5.76 -5.65 -1.58
C VAL A 15 6.62 -6.82 -2.04
N ILE A 16 6.68 -7.03 -3.36
CA ILE A 16 7.52 -8.04 -4.01
C ILE A 16 8.93 -7.48 -4.20
N ALA A 17 9.03 -6.24 -4.69
CA ALA A 17 10.31 -5.60 -4.96
C ALA A 17 10.19 -4.06 -4.96
N ASN A 18 11.27 -3.39 -4.55
CA ASN A 18 11.52 -1.99 -4.92
C ASN A 18 12.14 -2.01 -6.32
N TYR A 19 11.39 -1.55 -7.31
CA TYR A 19 11.76 -1.73 -8.72
C TYR A 19 12.42 -0.48 -9.33
N GLY A 20 12.23 0.70 -8.75
CA GLY A 20 12.87 1.90 -9.27
C GLY A 20 12.65 3.17 -8.45
N LEU A 21 13.38 4.21 -8.84
CA LEU A 21 13.30 5.57 -8.31
C LEU A 21 13.26 6.55 -9.48
N ASP A 22 12.30 7.46 -9.46
CA ASP A 22 12.16 8.52 -10.46
C ASP A 22 12.25 9.91 -9.82
N ASN A 23 12.71 10.88 -10.60
CA ASN A 23 12.72 12.31 -10.27
C ASN A 23 13.35 12.65 -8.90
N LEU A 24 14.39 11.91 -8.50
CA LEU A 24 15.09 12.18 -7.25
C LEU A 24 15.80 13.54 -7.29
N ARG A 25 15.43 14.41 -6.36
CA ARG A 25 16.06 15.71 -6.16
C ARG A 25 16.37 15.94 -4.69
N PHE A 26 17.64 16.21 -4.40
CA PHE A 26 18.07 16.81 -3.15
C PHE A 26 17.80 18.32 -3.21
N VAL A 27 16.90 18.78 -2.36
CA VAL A 27 16.45 20.18 -2.33
C VAL A 27 17.37 21.00 -1.43
N LYS A 28 17.84 20.42 -0.31
CA LYS A 28 18.73 21.04 0.68
C LYS A 28 19.67 20.00 1.29
N PRO A 29 20.87 20.40 1.72
CA PRO A 29 21.75 19.51 2.47
C PRO A 29 21.12 19.14 3.81
N VAL A 30 21.45 17.94 4.29
CA VAL A 30 21.15 17.46 5.65
C VAL A 30 22.48 17.39 6.40
N TYR A 31 22.51 17.96 7.59
CA TYR A 31 23.72 17.98 8.43
C TYR A 31 23.61 16.99 9.57
N VAL A 32 24.76 16.67 10.18
CA VAL A 32 24.79 15.84 11.38
C VAL A 32 23.98 16.51 12.49
N GLY A 33 23.07 15.76 13.10
CA GLY A 33 22.14 16.26 14.12
C GLY A 33 20.77 16.67 13.59
N ASP A 34 20.58 16.78 12.28
CA ASP A 34 19.25 16.98 11.70
C ASP A 34 18.37 15.74 11.92
N THR A 35 17.09 15.98 12.23
CA THR A 35 16.09 14.92 12.30
C THR A 35 15.26 14.96 11.03
N ILE A 36 15.17 13.83 10.33
CA ILE A 36 14.36 13.73 9.11
C ILE A 36 13.04 12.98 9.36
N GLN A 37 12.01 13.42 8.66
CA GLN A 37 10.71 12.76 8.57
C GLN A 37 10.41 12.49 7.11
N VAL A 38 9.67 11.41 6.84
CA VAL A 38 9.31 11.04 5.48
C VAL A 38 7.83 10.78 5.38
N ARG A 39 7.22 11.40 4.37
CA ARG A 39 5.84 11.18 3.97
C ARG A 39 5.83 10.39 2.68
N LEU A 40 5.20 9.22 2.71
CA LEU A 40 4.94 8.41 1.52
C LEU A 40 3.47 8.57 1.14
N THR A 41 3.22 9.03 -0.08
CA THR A 41 1.87 9.18 -0.63
C THR A 41 1.73 8.27 -1.84
N CYS A 42 0.81 7.32 -1.80
CA CYS A 42 0.46 6.52 -2.98
C CYS A 42 -0.18 7.44 -4.03
N LYS A 43 0.50 7.72 -5.14
CA LYS A 43 -0.02 8.56 -6.24
C LYS A 43 -0.76 7.76 -7.29
N VAL A 44 -0.17 6.65 -7.73
CA VAL A 44 -0.67 5.87 -8.86
C VAL A 44 -0.55 4.39 -8.56
N LYS A 45 -1.58 3.63 -8.93
CA LYS A 45 -1.57 2.17 -8.92
C LYS A 45 -1.79 1.71 -10.35
N THR A 46 -0.86 0.94 -10.89
CA THR A 46 -0.92 0.41 -12.24
C THR A 46 -0.95 -1.10 -12.17
N GLU A 47 -2.01 -1.69 -12.70
CA GLU A 47 -2.14 -3.13 -12.82
C GLU A 47 -1.19 -3.64 -13.90
N LYS A 48 -0.48 -4.74 -13.62
CA LYS A 48 0.21 -5.50 -14.67
C LYS A 48 -0.71 -6.61 -15.15
N GLU A 49 -0.70 -6.87 -16.45
CA GLU A 49 -1.39 -8.02 -17.03
C GLU A 49 -0.87 -9.31 -16.37
N ALA A 50 -1.81 -10.16 -15.95
CA ALA A 50 -1.48 -11.44 -15.35
C ALA A 50 -1.03 -12.40 -16.45
N GLN A 51 0.17 -12.95 -16.31
CA GLN A 51 0.63 -14.06 -17.13
C GLN A 51 0.30 -15.38 -16.42
N PRO A 52 0.02 -16.47 -17.16
CA PRO A 52 -0.46 -17.75 -16.61
C PRO A 52 0.34 -18.29 -15.41
N ASP A 53 1.66 -18.03 -15.39
CA ASP A 53 2.59 -18.53 -14.38
C ASP A 53 3.07 -17.46 -13.38
N THR A 54 2.40 -16.31 -13.33
CA THR A 54 2.80 -15.18 -12.48
C THR A 54 1.75 -14.85 -11.43
N ILE A 55 2.22 -14.50 -10.23
CA ILE A 55 1.35 -13.96 -9.18
C ILE A 55 0.75 -12.63 -9.69
N PRO A 56 -0.58 -12.44 -9.61
CA PRO A 56 -1.20 -11.16 -9.94
C PRO A 56 -0.52 -10.02 -9.19
N GLN A 57 -0.08 -9.02 -9.93
CA GLN A 57 0.79 -7.97 -9.41
C GLN A 57 0.53 -6.63 -10.09
N GLY A 58 1.03 -5.57 -9.47
CA GLY A 58 0.94 -4.22 -9.99
C GLY A 58 2.10 -3.36 -9.50
N VAL A 59 2.26 -2.20 -10.10
CA VAL A 59 3.24 -1.19 -9.67
C VAL A 59 2.50 -0.10 -8.91
N VAL A 60 3.03 0.29 -7.76
CA VAL A 60 2.58 1.47 -7.02
C VAL A 60 3.68 2.52 -7.08
N ALA A 61 3.32 3.70 -7.58
CA ALA A 61 4.16 4.88 -7.55
C ALA A 61 3.88 5.67 -6.26
N TRP A 62 4.90 5.80 -5.43
CA TRP A 62 4.87 6.53 -4.17
C TRP A 62 5.59 7.85 -4.33
N ASP A 63 4.90 8.95 -4.11
CA ASP A 63 5.51 10.26 -3.96
C ASP A 63 6.08 10.35 -2.55
N VAL A 64 7.38 10.59 -2.49
CA VAL A 64 8.15 10.63 -1.26
C VAL A 64 8.64 12.04 -1.03
N GLU A 65 8.23 12.60 0.10
CA GLU A 65 8.71 13.87 0.61
C GLU A 65 9.50 13.64 1.88
N VAL A 66 10.76 14.06 1.89
CA VAL A 66 11.65 14.02 3.05
C VAL A 66 11.79 15.44 3.58
N THR A 67 11.41 15.65 4.83
CA THR A 67 11.51 16.94 5.53
C THR A 67 12.46 16.85 6.73
N ASN A 68 13.04 17.98 7.13
CA ASN A 68 13.81 18.08 8.38
C ASN A 68 12.91 18.49 9.56
N GLN A 69 13.51 18.72 10.73
CA GLN A 69 12.84 19.16 11.97
C GLN A 69 12.04 20.48 11.81
N ASP A 70 12.45 21.36 10.89
CA ASP A 70 11.76 22.61 10.58
C ASP A 70 10.62 22.42 9.55
N GLN A 71 10.29 21.18 9.19
CA GLN A 71 9.35 20.84 8.11
C GLN A 71 9.79 21.37 6.74
N LYS A 72 11.09 21.60 6.52
CA LYS A 72 11.63 22.02 5.22
C LYS A 72 11.96 20.79 4.39
N PRO A 73 11.56 20.72 3.10
CA PRO A 73 11.92 19.61 2.23
C PRO A 73 13.43 19.59 1.99
N VAL A 74 14.02 18.41 2.16
CA VAL A 74 15.45 18.13 1.92
C VAL A 74 15.65 17.18 0.75
N ALA A 75 14.69 16.29 0.48
CA ALA A 75 14.64 15.47 -0.72
C ALA A 75 13.20 15.19 -1.14
N VAL A 76 12.98 15.09 -2.45
CA VAL A 76 11.71 14.64 -3.04
C VAL A 76 12.02 13.65 -4.15
N TYR A 77 11.22 12.60 -4.27
CA TYR A 77 11.38 11.56 -5.30
C TYR A 77 10.14 10.69 -5.41
N THR A 78 10.07 9.87 -6.46
CA THR A 78 9.06 8.83 -6.60
C THR A 78 9.70 7.44 -6.42
N ILE A 79 9.12 6.58 -5.59
CA ILE A 79 9.48 5.15 -5.51
C ILE A 79 8.49 4.35 -6.33
N LEU A 80 8.99 3.42 -7.14
CA LEU A 80 8.17 2.42 -7.81
C LEU A 80 8.31 1.08 -7.08
N THR A 81 7.21 0.61 -6.47
CA THR A 81 7.17 -0.70 -5.81
C THR A 81 6.32 -1.67 -6.60
N LEU A 82 6.84 -2.86 -6.86
CA LEU A 82 6.06 -3.97 -7.35
C LEU A 82 5.35 -4.65 -6.18
N VAL A 83 4.03 -4.76 -6.24
CA VAL A 83 3.20 -5.30 -5.15
C VAL A 83 2.32 -6.45 -5.65
N LYS A 84 2.13 -7.45 -4.79
CA LYS A 84 1.15 -8.52 -5.00
C LYS A 84 -0.25 -7.93 -4.92
N ARG A 85 -1.10 -8.29 -5.87
CA ARG A 85 -2.53 -7.99 -5.82
C ARG A 85 -3.25 -9.11 -5.08
N ARG A 86 -4.29 -8.74 -4.33
CA ARG A 86 -5.25 -9.72 -3.82
C ARG A 86 -6.08 -10.23 -4.99
N VAL A 87 -6.21 -11.54 -5.10
CA VAL A 87 -7.22 -12.15 -5.97
C VAL A 87 -8.56 -11.95 -5.26
N LYS A 88 -9.52 -11.32 -5.94
CA LYS A 88 -10.87 -11.20 -5.39
C LYS A 88 -11.43 -12.63 -5.28
N ALA A 89 -11.77 -13.07 -4.08
CA ALA A 89 -12.46 -14.35 -3.92
C ALA A 89 -13.73 -14.30 -4.78
N GLU A 90 -13.94 -15.31 -5.63
CA GLU A 90 -15.24 -15.51 -6.25
C GLU A 90 -16.27 -15.60 -5.14
N ASN A 91 -17.36 -14.82 -5.25
CA ASN A 91 -18.41 -14.83 -4.25
C ASN A 91 -19.02 -16.26 -4.24
N PRO A 92 -18.90 -17.04 -3.15
CA PRO A 92 -19.44 -18.40 -3.11
C PRO A 92 -20.98 -18.43 -3.25
N GLU A 93 -21.63 -17.27 -3.13
CA GLU A 93 -23.07 -17.09 -3.26
C GLU A 93 -23.61 -17.20 -4.70
N SER A 94 -22.76 -17.16 -5.73
CA SER A 94 -23.21 -17.30 -7.13
C SER A 94 -23.52 -18.75 -7.55
N THR A 95 -23.13 -19.73 -6.73
CA THR A 95 -23.30 -21.17 -7.03
C THR A 95 -24.45 -21.81 -6.24
N MET A 96 -25.03 -21.12 -5.24
CA MET A 96 -26.19 -21.63 -4.53
C MET A 96 -27.50 -21.24 -5.24
N PRO A 97 -28.40 -22.19 -5.54
CA PRO A 97 -29.72 -21.84 -6.02
C PRO A 97 -30.43 -20.99 -4.95
N ARG A 98 -31.06 -19.89 -5.36
CA ARG A 98 -31.82 -19.01 -4.46
C ARG A 98 -32.82 -19.85 -3.67
N LEU A 99 -32.66 -19.88 -2.35
CA LEU A 99 -33.70 -20.34 -1.42
C LEU A 99 -34.70 -19.20 -1.27
N ASP A 100 -35.95 -19.53 -1.56
CA ASP A 100 -37.10 -18.65 -1.54
C ASP A 100 -37.23 -18.02 -0.14
N SER A 101 -37.40 -16.70 -0.11
CA SER A 101 -37.43 -15.89 1.09
C SER A 101 -38.65 -16.20 1.94
N ASP A 102 -38.45 -16.76 3.13
CA ASP A 102 -39.37 -16.61 4.26
C ASP A 102 -38.60 -16.66 5.58
N GLY A 103 -38.54 -15.51 6.28
CA GLY A 103 -38.43 -15.48 7.74
C GLY A 103 -37.26 -14.74 8.41
N VAL A 104 -37.60 -13.57 8.96
CA VAL A 104 -37.23 -13.08 10.32
C VAL A 104 -35.84 -12.46 10.56
N GLY A 105 -35.86 -11.20 11.04
CA GLY A 105 -35.03 -10.77 12.18
C GLY A 105 -34.14 -9.56 11.98
N ASP A 106 -34.68 -8.36 12.18
CA ASP A 106 -33.96 -7.08 12.33
C ASP A 106 -33.31 -7.00 13.73
N ASP A 107 -31.97 -6.96 13.83
CA ASP A 107 -31.24 -6.68 15.08
C ASP A 107 -30.39 -5.40 14.95
N PRO A 108 -30.78 -4.29 15.61
CA PRO A 108 -30.16 -2.98 15.46
C PRO A 108 -28.91 -2.76 16.35
N ARG A 109 -28.21 -3.81 16.81
CA ARG A 109 -27.09 -3.68 17.78
C ARG A 109 -25.70 -4.16 17.33
N ALA A 110 -25.41 -4.20 16.03
CA ALA A 110 -24.03 -4.43 15.58
C ALA A 110 -23.15 -3.17 15.81
N PRO A 111 -22.05 -3.24 16.60
CA PRO A 111 -21.18 -2.09 16.80
C PRO A 111 -20.41 -1.75 15.52
N ALA A 112 -20.30 -0.45 15.20
CA ALA A 112 -19.56 0.05 14.05
C ALA A 112 -18.09 -0.41 14.10
N ALA A 113 -17.72 -1.32 13.19
CA ALA A 113 -16.39 -1.87 13.12
C ALA A 113 -15.36 -0.79 12.74
N ARG A 114 -14.34 -0.66 13.59
CA ARG A 114 -13.18 0.22 13.37
C ARG A 114 -12.31 -0.38 12.27
N LEU A 115 -12.28 0.26 11.10
CA LEU A 115 -11.54 -0.20 9.93
C LEU A 115 -10.04 -0.31 10.24
N ARG A 116 -9.43 -1.45 9.86
CA ARG A 116 -7.99 -1.67 10.01
C ARG A 116 -7.28 -1.30 8.69
N PRO A 117 -6.01 -0.88 8.73
CA PRO A 117 -5.24 -0.47 7.53
C PRO A 117 -5.15 -1.54 6.42
N ALA A 118 -5.57 -2.77 6.68
CA ALA A 118 -5.62 -3.87 5.72
C ALA A 118 -6.78 -3.79 4.71
N GLU A 119 -7.68 -2.81 4.81
CA GLU A 119 -8.86 -2.63 3.93
C GLU A 119 -8.68 -1.53 2.88
N LEU A 120 -7.49 -0.91 2.81
CA LEU A 120 -7.15 -0.09 1.66
C LEU A 120 -6.68 -1.05 0.54
N ILE A 121 -7.62 -1.44 -0.33
CA ILE A 121 -7.52 -2.28 -1.54
C ILE A 121 -7.89 -3.76 -1.36
#